data_AF-A0A3D1A2U2-F1
#
_entry.id   AF-A0A3D1A2U2-F1
#
_cell.length_a   1.000
_cell.length_b   1.000
_cell.length_c   1.000
_cell.angle_alpha   90.00
_cell.angle_beta   90.00
_cell.angle_gamma   90.00
#
_symmetry.space_group_name_H-M   'P 1'
#
loop_
_entity.id
_entity.type
_entity.pdbx_description
1 polymer ?
#
loop_
_entity_poly.entity_id
_entity_poly.type
_entity_poly.pdbx_seq_one_letter_code
_entity_poly.pdbx_strand_id
1 'polypeptide(L)'
;MKYKRIDGRLGFPEKQGLYDPAMEKDSCGVGFVANIKGVPSHEIMTDAYHINSRMDHRGGCGFEENTGDGAGILTAIPHKFFQDIAADLGIILPKVGSYAVGNLFLPNDLEKRNRCKARLTDLIEQAGLQCLGFREVPIAPEIADVGPAARDAMPFIEQVIVGSSVTQEKFDQLLFLTRRRFSNKSRLDSDLDENDMFYACSLNSRVIVYKGMLTPAQLFPFYPDLQHEDYESHLAMVHSRFSTNTFPSWDRAQPNRFMSHNGEINTLRGNINMMTARQGVVSSEHYGEDIKDLFPIIEPDCSDSGNFDNVLEFMLMTGRTLQEAIMMMIPEAWQADVNMTPSKRDFYEFHSALIEPWDGPASIAFTDGQYIGAVLDRNGLRPSRYYVTKDDKVIMASEVGVLPVEPENVLSKGRLQPGKMFLVDFNAGRLIPDEELKQEFAGRRPYGEWLRNQRLELSDLCDADGELDYEPESLIQRMQAFGYTVETMQFMLLPLVTEARDPLGSMG
;
A
#
# COMPACT_ATOMS: atom_id res chain seq x y z
N MET A 1 -22.18 0.20 31.54
CA MET A 1 -23.04 0.03 30.35
C MET A 1 -23.43 1.39 29.76
N LYS A 2 -22.47 2.20 29.26
CA LYS A 2 -22.78 3.51 28.66
C LYS A 2 -21.96 3.87 27.40
N TYR A 3 -21.26 2.91 26.80
CA TYR A 3 -20.33 3.18 25.69
C TYR A 3 -20.43 2.20 24.51
N LYS A 4 -21.56 1.50 24.33
CA LYS A 4 -21.77 0.73 23.10
C LYS A 4 -22.26 1.65 21.98
N ARG A 5 -21.71 1.51 20.76
CA ARG A 5 -22.36 2.03 19.54
C ARG A 5 -23.83 1.59 19.54
N ILE A 6 -24.73 2.47 19.11
CA ILE A 6 -26.18 2.15 19.04
C ILE A 6 -26.44 0.98 18.07
N ASP A 7 -25.59 0.81 17.05
CA ASP A 7 -25.68 -0.25 16.03
C ASP A 7 -24.82 -1.50 16.32
N GLY A 8 -23.84 -1.41 17.23
CA GLY A 8 -22.94 -2.51 17.57
C GLY A 8 -22.02 -3.01 16.44
N ARG A 9 -21.83 -2.25 15.35
CA ARG A 9 -21.03 -2.68 14.17
C ARG A 9 -19.59 -2.16 14.17
N LEU A 10 -18.65 -2.96 13.68
CA LEU A 10 -17.24 -2.57 13.42
C LEU A 10 -17.04 -2.25 11.93
N GLY A 11 -16.20 -1.25 11.62
CA GLY A 11 -16.03 -0.74 10.26
C GLY A 11 -16.95 0.43 9.88
N PHE A 12 -16.98 0.76 8.58
CA PHE A 12 -17.80 1.87 8.07
C PHE A 12 -19.30 1.55 8.13
N PRO A 13 -20.16 2.54 8.45
CA PRO A 13 -21.59 2.38 8.27
C PRO A 13 -21.92 2.18 6.78
N GLU A 14 -23.03 1.49 6.51
CA GLU A 14 -23.58 1.43 5.16
C GLU A 14 -23.90 2.84 4.65
N LYS A 15 -23.95 2.99 3.33
CA LYS A 15 -24.31 4.25 2.69
C LYS A 15 -25.65 4.76 3.25
N GLN A 16 -25.62 5.92 3.91
CA GLN A 16 -26.79 6.52 4.56
C GLN A 16 -26.80 8.03 4.36
N GLY A 17 -27.91 8.55 3.83
CA GLY A 17 -28.03 9.97 3.49
C GLY A 17 -26.93 10.40 2.50
N LEU A 18 -26.14 11.42 2.87
CA LEU A 18 -25.01 11.93 2.08
C LEU A 18 -23.69 11.20 2.34
N TYR A 19 -23.63 10.32 3.36
CA TYR A 19 -22.43 9.55 3.66
C TYR A 19 -22.31 8.38 2.68
N ASP A 20 -21.20 8.33 1.96
CA ASP A 20 -20.81 7.21 1.10
C ASP A 20 -19.42 6.72 1.53
N PRO A 21 -19.29 5.49 2.07
CA PRO A 21 -18.00 4.96 2.53
C PRO A 21 -16.96 4.86 1.40
N ALA A 22 -17.37 4.91 0.14
CA ALA A 22 -16.46 4.96 -1.01
C ALA A 22 -15.78 6.32 -1.22
N MET A 23 -16.18 7.38 -0.49
CA MET A 23 -15.69 8.76 -0.65
C MET A 23 -14.79 9.22 0.51
N GLU A 24 -14.26 8.28 1.30
CA GLU A 24 -13.43 8.55 2.47
C GLU A 24 -12.00 8.98 2.11
N LYS A 25 -11.41 9.85 2.94
CA LYS A 25 -10.13 10.52 2.67
C LYS A 25 -9.19 10.50 3.87
N ASP A 26 -7.90 10.39 3.60
CA ASP A 26 -6.85 10.36 4.62
C ASP A 26 -5.74 11.40 4.36
N SER A 27 -5.07 11.89 5.41
CA SER A 27 -3.90 12.79 5.29
C SER A 27 -2.85 12.55 6.37
N CYS A 28 -1.74 11.92 6.01
CA CYS A 28 -0.93 11.18 6.97
C CYS A 28 0.45 11.79 7.25
N GLY A 29 1.13 11.26 8.27
CA GLY A 29 2.58 11.34 8.43
C GLY A 29 3.23 10.03 7.98
N VAL A 30 4.23 10.09 7.09
CA VAL A 30 5.04 8.92 6.72
C VAL A 30 6.52 9.25 6.93
N GLY A 31 7.28 8.26 7.43
CA GLY A 31 8.73 8.34 7.52
C GLY A 31 9.38 6.98 7.74
N PHE A 32 10.69 6.91 7.48
CA PHE A 32 11.51 5.75 7.79
C PHE A 32 12.92 6.15 8.18
N VAL A 33 13.57 5.26 8.92
CA VAL A 33 14.99 5.27 9.22
C VAL A 33 15.60 3.92 8.83
N ALA A 34 16.79 3.94 8.26
CA ALA A 34 17.48 2.72 7.84
C ALA A 34 18.99 2.88 7.89
N ASN A 35 19.70 1.77 8.08
CA ASN A 35 21.14 1.69 7.89
C ASN A 35 21.43 1.25 6.44
N ILE A 36 22.13 2.08 5.66
CA ILE A 36 22.41 1.84 4.24
C ILE A 36 23.11 0.50 4.00
N LYS A 37 23.96 0.06 4.93
CA LYS A 37 24.74 -1.18 4.84
C LYS A 37 23.95 -2.42 5.29
N GLY A 38 22.67 -2.26 5.64
CA GLY A 38 21.82 -3.35 6.10
C GLY A 38 22.21 -3.90 7.47
N VAL A 39 22.97 -3.14 8.28
CA VAL A 39 23.37 -3.56 9.62
C VAL A 39 22.21 -3.32 10.59
N PRO A 40 21.64 -4.37 11.20
CA PRO A 40 20.54 -4.21 12.16
C PRO A 40 21.06 -3.64 13.48
N SER A 41 20.27 -2.77 14.10
CA SER A 41 20.54 -2.29 15.45
C SER A 41 19.27 -1.89 16.18
N HIS A 42 19.32 -1.87 17.51
CA HIS A 42 18.23 -1.32 18.34
C HIS A 42 18.12 0.21 18.24
N GLU A 43 19.21 0.89 17.84
CA GLU A 43 19.20 2.33 17.59
C GLU A 43 18.19 2.70 16.50
N ILE A 44 18.06 1.89 15.44
CA ILE A 44 17.03 2.08 14.39
C ILE A 44 15.62 2.08 14.99
N MET A 45 15.35 1.24 16.00
CA MET A 45 14.06 1.21 16.69
C MET A 45 13.85 2.44 17.57
N THR A 46 14.88 2.89 18.27
CA THR A 46 14.85 4.13 19.07
C THR A 46 14.60 5.35 18.19
N ASP A 47 15.26 5.40 17.04
CA ASP A 47 15.06 6.45 16.05
C ASP A 47 13.64 6.41 15.45
N ALA A 48 13.12 5.22 15.15
CA ALA A 48 11.76 5.06 14.66
C ALA A 48 10.72 5.53 15.67
N TYR A 49 10.93 5.27 16.97
CA TYR A 49 10.10 5.82 18.05
C TYR A 49 10.06 7.35 17.99
N HIS A 50 11.23 8.00 17.92
CA HIS A 50 11.30 9.46 17.84
C HIS A 50 10.66 10.03 16.57
N ILE A 51 10.87 9.39 15.41
CA ILE A 51 10.22 9.80 14.16
C ILE A 51 8.71 9.72 14.33
N ASN A 52 8.20 8.60 14.83
CA ASN A 52 6.76 8.38 15.00
C ASN A 52 6.15 9.42 15.96
N SER A 53 6.72 9.59 17.15
CA SER A 53 6.22 10.53 18.17
C SER A 53 6.29 11.99 17.73
N ARG A 54 7.23 12.37 16.86
CA ARG A 54 7.33 13.75 16.34
C ARG A 54 6.45 14.02 15.12
N MET A 55 5.69 13.03 14.65
CA MET A 55 4.67 13.21 13.62
C MET A 55 3.24 13.18 14.20
N ASP A 56 3.10 13.21 15.53
CA ASP A 56 1.81 13.19 16.22
C ASP A 56 0.88 14.35 15.79
N HIS A 57 1.44 15.52 15.50
CA HIS A 57 0.69 16.68 14.98
C HIS A 57 0.14 16.48 13.56
N ARG A 58 0.51 15.40 12.88
CA ARG A 58 -0.06 14.99 11.58
C ARG A 58 -1.05 13.83 11.71
N GLY A 59 -1.17 13.24 12.89
CA GLY A 59 -2.15 12.20 13.17
C GLY A 59 -3.52 12.80 13.45
N GLY A 60 -4.57 12.04 13.15
CA GLY A 60 -5.91 12.35 13.61
C GLY A 60 -6.15 11.73 14.98
N CYS A 61 -6.75 12.51 15.87
CA CYS A 61 -7.44 11.97 17.03
C CYS A 61 -8.91 11.80 16.66
N GLY A 62 -9.50 10.67 17.04
CA GLY A 62 -10.92 10.41 16.93
C GLY A 62 -11.73 11.31 17.87
N PHE A 63 -12.97 10.88 18.17
CA PHE A 63 -13.84 11.66 19.06
C PHE A 63 -13.29 11.84 20.48
N GLU A 64 -12.39 10.96 20.92
CA GLU A 64 -11.69 11.01 22.20
C GLU A 64 -10.20 11.34 21.97
N GLU A 65 -9.61 12.16 22.84
CA GLU A 65 -8.21 12.64 22.72
C GLU A 65 -7.19 11.49 22.64
N ASN A 66 -7.48 10.37 23.31
CA ASN A 66 -6.62 9.19 23.40
C ASN A 66 -7.03 8.04 22.46
N THR A 67 -7.92 8.30 21.51
CA THR A 67 -8.28 7.37 20.43
C THR A 67 -7.66 7.90 19.14
N GLY A 68 -6.61 7.26 18.61
CA GLY A 68 -5.98 7.66 17.34
C GLY A 68 -6.61 7.00 16.12
N ASP A 69 -6.53 7.64 14.95
CA ASP A 69 -7.07 7.09 13.70
C ASP A 69 -6.28 5.91 13.11
N GLY A 70 -5.05 5.71 13.60
CA GLY A 70 -4.18 4.61 13.22
C GLY A 70 -2.69 4.99 13.27
N ALA A 71 -1.88 4.10 13.83
CA ALA A 71 -0.44 4.20 13.78
C ALA A 71 0.19 2.82 13.63
N GLY A 72 1.38 2.77 13.04
CA GLY A 72 2.08 1.51 12.88
C GLY A 72 3.53 1.67 12.46
N ILE A 73 4.22 0.54 12.49
CA ILE A 73 5.62 0.37 12.11
C ILE A 73 5.79 -0.92 11.32
N LEU A 74 6.62 -0.86 10.28
CA LEU A 74 7.12 -1.99 9.53
C LEU A 74 8.63 -2.05 9.73
N THR A 75 9.12 -3.22 10.13
CA THR A 75 10.55 -3.48 10.36
C THR A 75 10.99 -4.70 9.54
N ALA A 76 12.29 -4.85 9.34
CA ALA A 76 12.81 -6.17 9.02
C ALA A 76 12.67 -7.10 10.22
N ILE A 77 12.46 -8.40 9.97
CA ILE A 77 12.26 -9.40 11.02
C ILE A 77 13.48 -9.42 11.96
N PRO A 78 13.32 -9.12 13.26
CA PRO A 78 14.39 -9.17 14.24
C PRO A 78 14.72 -10.62 14.60
N HIS A 79 15.66 -11.23 13.88
CA HIS A 79 15.95 -12.66 14.01
C HIS A 79 16.32 -13.07 15.45
N LYS A 80 17.18 -12.29 16.10
CA LYS A 80 17.64 -12.54 17.48
C LYS A 80 16.46 -12.60 18.46
N PHE A 81 15.61 -11.57 18.44
CA PHE A 81 14.39 -11.51 19.23
C PHE A 81 13.47 -12.72 19.00
N PHE A 82 13.22 -13.10 17.75
CA PHE A 82 12.36 -14.26 17.46
C PHE A 82 13.01 -15.60 17.82
N GLN A 83 14.33 -15.69 17.82
CA GLN A 83 15.05 -16.88 18.27
C GLN A 83 14.79 -17.14 19.76
N ASP A 84 14.84 -16.08 20.58
CA ASP A 84 14.57 -16.17 22.02
C ASP A 84 13.10 -16.54 22.28
N ILE A 85 12.16 -15.87 21.60
CA ILE A 85 10.73 -16.22 21.67
C ILE A 85 10.48 -17.68 21.27
N ALA A 86 11.10 -18.14 20.17
CA ALA A 86 10.92 -19.51 19.72
C ALA A 86 11.44 -20.50 20.75
N ALA A 87 12.57 -20.21 21.40
CA ALA A 87 13.11 -21.04 22.47
C ALA A 87 12.13 -21.13 23.66
N ASP A 88 11.51 -20.02 24.06
CA ASP A 88 10.49 -19.99 25.13
C ASP A 88 9.24 -20.82 24.78
N LEU A 89 8.90 -20.90 23.49
CA LEU A 89 7.80 -21.72 22.97
C LEU A 89 8.20 -23.19 22.74
N GLY A 90 9.46 -23.57 22.98
CA GLY A 90 9.98 -24.91 22.69
C GLY A 90 10.13 -25.20 21.19
N ILE A 91 10.23 -24.17 20.36
CA ILE A 91 10.36 -24.23 18.90
C ILE A 91 11.83 -24.03 18.51
N ILE A 92 12.34 -24.88 17.64
CA ILE A 92 13.64 -24.66 16.99
C ILE A 92 13.40 -23.76 15.77
N LEU A 93 13.75 -22.47 15.90
CA LEU A 93 13.56 -21.52 14.81
C LEU A 93 14.52 -21.83 13.63
N PRO A 94 14.02 -21.95 12.40
CA PRO A 94 14.86 -22.04 11.22
C PRO A 94 15.75 -20.81 11.02
N LYS A 95 16.76 -20.93 10.15
CA LYS A 95 17.58 -19.80 9.72
C LYS A 95 16.75 -18.71 9.03
N VAL A 96 17.24 -17.47 9.05
CA VAL A 96 16.68 -16.34 8.29
C VAL A 96 16.38 -16.74 6.84
N GLY A 97 15.19 -16.38 6.35
CA GLY A 97 14.70 -16.73 5.02
C GLY A 97 14.10 -18.13 4.89
N SER A 98 14.21 -18.98 5.91
CA SER A 98 13.55 -20.30 5.99
C SER A 98 12.42 -20.34 7.03
N TYR A 99 12.09 -19.19 7.63
CA TYR A 99 10.89 -19.00 8.42
C TYR A 99 10.26 -17.64 8.12
N ALA A 100 8.99 -17.52 8.46
CA ALA A 100 8.20 -16.32 8.37
C ALA A 100 7.44 -16.12 9.66
N VAL A 101 7.13 -14.86 9.95
CA VAL A 101 6.24 -14.50 11.04
C VAL A 101 5.09 -13.71 10.44
N GLY A 102 3.88 -13.96 10.91
CA GLY A 102 2.72 -13.16 10.55
C GLY A 102 2.02 -12.60 11.77
N ASN A 103 1.81 -11.28 11.80
CA ASN A 103 0.95 -10.63 12.78
C ASN A 103 -0.51 -10.73 12.31
N LEU A 104 -1.35 -11.34 13.15
CA LEU A 104 -2.75 -11.62 12.88
C LEU A 104 -3.65 -10.86 13.85
N PHE A 105 -4.71 -10.26 13.31
CA PHE A 105 -5.86 -9.81 14.06
C PHE A 105 -6.93 -10.89 13.96
N LEU A 106 -7.36 -11.38 15.12
CA LEU A 106 -8.30 -12.49 15.27
C LEU A 106 -9.50 -12.07 16.14
N PRO A 107 -10.61 -12.84 16.06
CA PRO A 107 -11.75 -12.59 16.92
C PRO A 107 -11.41 -12.70 18.41
N ASN A 108 -12.07 -11.86 19.22
CA ASN A 108 -11.93 -11.91 20.67
C ASN A 108 -12.57 -13.16 21.28
N ASP A 109 -13.63 -13.68 20.66
CA ASP A 109 -14.25 -14.94 21.07
C ASP A 109 -13.29 -16.12 20.89
N LEU A 110 -13.11 -16.91 21.95
CA LEU A 110 -12.11 -17.98 21.99
C LEU A 110 -12.42 -19.11 20.99
N GLU A 111 -13.68 -19.47 20.80
CA GLU A 111 -14.04 -20.55 19.88
C GLU A 111 -13.82 -20.12 18.43
N LYS A 112 -14.28 -18.91 18.06
CA LYS A 112 -14.05 -18.32 16.74
C LYS A 112 -12.55 -18.17 16.46
N ARG A 113 -11.77 -17.72 17.44
CA ARG A 113 -10.31 -17.60 17.34
C ARG A 113 -9.65 -18.94 17.08
N ASN A 114 -9.98 -19.98 17.84
CA ASN A 114 -9.40 -21.30 17.67
C ASN A 114 -9.75 -21.91 16.31
N ARG A 115 -10.95 -21.66 15.78
CA ARG A 115 -11.31 -22.05 14.40
C ARG A 115 -10.46 -21.33 13.36
N CYS A 116 -10.27 -20.01 13.51
CA CYS A 116 -9.40 -19.23 12.61
C CYS A 116 -7.97 -19.77 12.60
N LYS A 117 -7.42 -20.11 13.79
CA LYS A 117 -6.08 -20.70 13.94
C LYS A 117 -5.98 -22.07 13.29
N ALA A 118 -6.95 -22.96 13.55
CA ALA A 118 -6.99 -24.28 12.94
C ALA A 118 -7.04 -24.19 11.40
N ARG A 119 -7.89 -23.31 10.87
CA ARG A 119 -8.00 -23.08 9.43
C ARG A 119 -6.70 -22.56 8.81
N LEU A 120 -6.02 -21.63 9.49
CA LEU A 120 -4.73 -21.13 9.02
C LEU A 120 -3.68 -22.23 9.01
N THR A 121 -3.62 -23.05 10.06
CA THR A 121 -2.74 -24.23 10.12
C THR A 121 -3.01 -25.17 8.95
N ASP A 122 -4.27 -25.50 8.68
CA ASP A 122 -4.64 -26.35 7.53
C ASP A 122 -4.18 -25.73 6.19
N LEU A 123 -4.33 -24.40 6.02
CA LEU A 123 -3.90 -23.70 4.81
C LEU A 123 -2.37 -23.68 4.65
N ILE A 124 -1.64 -23.55 5.75
CA ILE A 124 -0.18 -23.62 5.78
C ILE A 124 0.27 -25.03 5.36
N GLU A 125 -0.31 -26.07 5.94
CA GLU A 125 0.02 -27.47 5.64
C GLU A 125 -0.37 -27.86 4.20
N GLN A 126 -1.53 -27.41 3.72
CA GLN A 126 -1.96 -27.61 2.32
C GLN A 126 -1.01 -26.95 1.31
N ALA A 127 -0.35 -25.85 1.68
CA ALA A 127 0.66 -25.19 0.86
C ALA A 127 2.03 -25.89 0.93
N GLY A 128 2.17 -26.98 1.69
CA GLY A 128 3.45 -27.68 1.90
C GLY A 128 4.40 -26.94 2.83
N LEU A 129 3.89 -26.02 3.64
CA LEU A 129 4.64 -25.27 4.66
C LEU A 129 4.41 -25.91 6.04
N GLN A 130 5.21 -25.52 7.03
CA GLN A 130 5.10 -26.04 8.39
C GLN A 130 4.61 -24.94 9.35
N CYS A 131 3.49 -25.17 10.03
CA CYS A 131 3.08 -24.31 11.15
C CYS A 131 3.93 -24.67 12.38
N LEU A 132 4.83 -23.79 12.79
CA LEU A 132 5.74 -24.04 13.91
C LEU A 132 5.10 -23.73 15.25
N GLY A 133 4.22 -22.73 15.30
CA GLY A 133 3.46 -22.40 16.49
C GLY A 133 2.80 -21.03 16.42
N PHE A 134 2.01 -20.74 17.46
CA PHE A 134 1.36 -19.45 17.67
C PHE A 134 1.92 -18.81 18.93
N ARG A 135 2.03 -17.48 18.92
CA ARG A 135 2.49 -16.67 20.03
C ARG A 135 1.47 -15.56 20.26
N GLU A 136 0.91 -15.46 21.46
CA GLU A 136 0.15 -14.29 21.86
C GLU A 136 1.10 -13.08 21.91
N VAL A 137 0.74 -11.99 21.23
CA VAL A 137 1.58 -10.79 21.21
C VAL A 137 1.34 -10.03 22.52
N PRO A 138 2.40 -9.75 23.32
CA PRO A 138 2.25 -8.91 24.50
C PRO A 138 1.72 -7.54 24.09
N ILE A 139 0.64 -7.09 24.74
CA ILE A 139 0.06 -5.77 24.55
C ILE A 139 -0.17 -5.08 25.90
N ALA A 140 -0.16 -3.75 25.90
CA ALA A 140 -0.36 -2.95 27.10
C ALA A 140 -1.31 -1.75 26.87
N PRO A 141 -2.61 -1.99 26.58
CA PRO A 141 -3.59 -0.95 26.31
C PRO A 141 -3.76 0.06 27.46
N GLU A 142 -3.55 -0.35 28.71
CA GLU A 142 -3.61 0.52 29.88
C GLU A 142 -2.39 1.44 29.98
N ILE A 143 -1.18 0.93 29.74
CA ILE A 143 0.06 1.71 29.81
C ILE A 143 0.10 2.73 28.68
N ALA A 144 -0.36 2.34 27.49
CA ALA A 144 -0.46 3.20 26.33
C ALA A 144 -1.65 4.16 26.39
N ASP A 145 -2.47 4.15 27.45
CA ASP A 145 -3.67 4.99 27.56
C ASP A 145 -4.60 4.91 26.32
N VAL A 146 -4.80 3.69 25.79
CA VAL A 146 -5.65 3.50 24.60
C VAL A 146 -7.09 3.86 24.94
N GLY A 147 -7.72 4.72 24.12
CA GLY A 147 -9.08 5.17 24.35
C GLY A 147 -10.14 4.06 24.28
N PRO A 148 -11.29 4.22 24.98
CA PRO A 148 -12.37 3.23 25.01
C PRO A 148 -12.84 2.76 23.64
N ALA A 149 -13.00 3.66 22.66
CA ALA A 149 -13.47 3.29 21.33
C ALA A 149 -12.49 2.36 20.59
N ALA A 150 -11.18 2.64 20.70
CA ALA A 150 -10.14 1.78 20.15
C ALA A 150 -10.07 0.42 20.87
N ARG A 151 -10.24 0.41 22.21
CA ARG A 151 -10.29 -0.83 23.01
C ARG A 151 -11.49 -1.71 22.68
N ASP A 152 -12.66 -1.12 22.51
CA ASP A 152 -13.89 -1.86 22.17
C ASP A 152 -13.79 -2.52 20.79
N ALA A 153 -13.04 -1.91 19.87
CA ALA A 153 -12.76 -2.43 18.54
C ALA A 153 -11.49 -3.29 18.44
N MET A 154 -10.75 -3.46 19.53
CA MET A 154 -9.45 -4.12 19.54
C MET A 154 -9.58 -5.61 19.22
N PRO A 155 -8.86 -6.12 18.21
CA PRO A 155 -8.82 -7.55 17.94
C PRO A 155 -7.97 -8.28 18.98
N PHE A 156 -8.08 -9.60 18.98
CA PHE A 156 -7.04 -10.39 19.62
C PHE A 156 -5.83 -10.49 18.69
N ILE A 157 -4.63 -10.24 19.22
CA ILE A 157 -3.41 -10.12 18.42
C ILE A 157 -2.52 -11.33 18.69
N GLU A 158 -2.32 -12.16 17.66
CA GLU A 158 -1.40 -13.30 17.72
C GLU A 158 -0.42 -13.28 16.55
N GLN A 159 0.74 -13.87 16.79
CA GLN A 159 1.73 -14.20 15.78
C GLN A 159 1.64 -15.67 15.42
N VAL A 160 1.74 -15.97 14.12
CA VAL A 160 2.02 -17.32 13.62
C VAL A 160 3.46 -17.39 13.15
N ILE A 161 4.16 -18.46 13.51
CA ILE A 161 5.51 -18.76 13.01
C ILE A 161 5.39 -19.91 12.01
N VAL A 162 5.88 -19.68 10.78
CA VAL A 162 5.80 -20.64 9.68
C VAL A 162 7.20 -20.99 9.22
N GLY A 163 7.51 -22.28 9.13
CA GLY A 163 8.76 -22.80 8.61
C GLY A 163 8.63 -23.31 7.18
N SER A 164 9.73 -23.28 6.44
CA SER A 164 9.81 -23.91 5.12
C SER A 164 11.21 -24.43 4.80
N SER A 165 11.26 -25.44 3.94
CA SER A 165 12.49 -26.01 3.38
C SER A 165 12.71 -25.65 1.90
N VAL A 166 11.80 -24.87 1.29
CA VAL A 166 11.88 -24.44 -0.11
C VAL A 166 12.76 -23.19 -0.27
N THR A 167 12.99 -22.76 -1.52
CA THR A 167 13.69 -21.49 -1.78
C THR A 167 12.88 -20.31 -1.24
N GLN A 168 13.55 -19.22 -0.85
CA GLN A 168 12.87 -18.08 -0.24
C GLN A 168 11.81 -17.45 -1.17
N GLU A 169 12.08 -17.36 -2.47
CA GLU A 169 11.13 -16.86 -3.47
C GLU A 169 9.86 -17.72 -3.52
N LYS A 170 10.02 -19.05 -3.56
CA LYS A 170 8.86 -19.96 -3.55
C LYS A 170 8.14 -19.90 -2.21
N PHE A 171 8.88 -19.70 -1.12
CA PHE A 171 8.30 -19.57 0.21
C PHE A 171 7.41 -18.32 0.29
N ASP A 172 7.88 -17.16 -0.15
CA ASP A 172 7.10 -15.92 -0.19
C ASP A 172 5.84 -16.07 -1.06
N GLN A 173 5.94 -16.73 -2.22
CA GLN A 173 4.80 -17.02 -3.08
C GLN A 173 3.75 -17.91 -2.41
N LEU A 174 4.18 -18.92 -1.66
CA LEU A 174 3.29 -19.82 -0.92
C LEU A 174 2.66 -19.10 0.28
N LEU A 175 3.43 -18.29 1.01
CA LEU A 175 2.90 -17.44 2.10
C LEU A 175 1.84 -16.46 1.58
N PHE A 176 2.07 -15.84 0.42
CA PHE A 176 1.10 -14.98 -0.24
C PHE A 176 -0.19 -15.76 -0.53
N LEU A 177 -0.09 -16.91 -1.21
CA LEU A 177 -1.26 -17.75 -1.51
C LEU A 177 -2.01 -18.17 -0.25
N THR A 178 -1.30 -18.63 0.78
CA THR A 178 -1.86 -19.01 2.09
C THR A 178 -2.58 -17.83 2.73
N ARG A 179 -1.97 -16.64 2.75
CA ARG A 179 -2.60 -15.42 3.30
C ARG A 179 -3.83 -14.99 2.50
N ARG A 180 -3.80 -15.09 1.18
CA ARG A 180 -4.94 -14.79 0.31
C ARG A 180 -6.10 -15.76 0.52
N ARG A 181 -5.82 -17.06 0.65
CA ARG A 181 -6.82 -18.08 1.01
C ARG A 181 -7.37 -17.87 2.41
N PHE A 182 -6.53 -17.43 3.35
CA PHE A 182 -6.93 -17.10 4.71
C PHE A 182 -7.88 -15.90 4.70
N SER A 183 -7.45 -14.74 4.19
CA SER A 183 -8.20 -13.47 4.18
C SER A 183 -9.49 -13.47 3.36
N ASN A 184 -9.72 -14.47 2.49
CA ASN A 184 -10.92 -14.51 1.66
C ASN A 184 -12.15 -14.94 2.48
N LYS A 185 -12.93 -13.96 2.95
CA LYS A 185 -14.15 -14.15 3.74
C LYS A 185 -15.21 -15.03 3.06
N SER A 186 -15.30 -15.02 1.72
CA SER A 186 -16.28 -15.87 1.02
C SER A 186 -15.93 -17.36 1.08
N ARG A 187 -14.74 -17.71 1.58
CA ARG A 187 -14.25 -19.07 1.80
C ARG A 187 -14.26 -19.45 3.28
N LEU A 188 -14.74 -18.56 4.15
CA LEU A 188 -14.98 -18.86 5.56
C LEU A 188 -16.37 -19.49 5.67
N ASP A 189 -16.48 -20.57 6.44
CA ASP A 189 -17.78 -21.07 6.89
C ASP A 189 -18.56 -19.91 7.52
N SER A 190 -19.88 -19.87 7.32
CA SER A 190 -20.83 -18.78 7.64
C SER A 190 -20.95 -18.38 9.12
N ASP A 191 -19.97 -18.74 9.96
CA ASP A 191 -20.00 -18.66 11.42
C ASP A 191 -19.17 -17.50 12.00
N LEU A 192 -18.53 -16.70 11.15
CA LEU A 192 -17.95 -15.42 11.55
C LEU A 192 -18.98 -14.32 11.29
N ASP A 193 -19.24 -13.52 12.32
CA ASP A 193 -20.10 -12.36 12.20
C ASP A 193 -19.38 -11.28 11.38
N GLU A 194 -20.12 -10.39 10.71
CA GLU A 194 -19.55 -9.24 10.00
C GLU A 194 -18.63 -8.38 10.91
N ASN A 195 -18.89 -8.43 12.23
CA ASN A 195 -18.15 -7.69 13.25
C ASN A 195 -16.85 -8.39 13.71
N ASP A 196 -16.62 -9.65 13.33
CA ASP A 196 -15.40 -10.34 13.74
C ASP A 196 -14.20 -9.83 12.93
N MET A 197 -13.20 -9.32 13.64
CA MET A 197 -11.96 -8.89 12.99
C MET A 197 -11.09 -10.11 12.68
N PHE A 198 -10.74 -10.23 11.41
CA PHE A 198 -9.96 -11.33 10.87
C PHE A 198 -9.08 -10.80 9.74
N TYR A 199 -7.81 -10.58 10.04
CA TYR A 199 -6.91 -9.88 9.12
C TYR A 199 -5.45 -10.23 9.39
N ALA A 200 -4.67 -10.50 8.33
CA ALA A 200 -3.23 -10.69 8.42
C ALA A 200 -2.53 -9.36 8.08
N CYS A 201 -1.98 -8.70 9.10
CA CYS A 201 -1.21 -7.45 8.94
C CYS A 201 0.06 -7.70 8.13
N SER A 202 0.71 -8.82 8.40
CA SER A 202 1.86 -9.32 7.66
C SER A 202 1.86 -10.85 7.73
N LEU A 203 2.48 -11.49 6.75
CA LEU A 203 2.90 -12.89 6.79
C LEU A 203 4.03 -13.01 5.77
N ASN A 204 5.26 -12.79 6.23
CA ASN A 204 6.41 -12.60 5.34
C ASN A 204 7.70 -13.13 5.99
N SER A 205 8.71 -13.45 5.18
CA SER A 205 10.00 -13.99 5.62
C SER A 205 11.08 -12.93 5.89
N ARG A 206 10.82 -11.66 5.56
CA ARG A 206 11.77 -10.53 5.66
C ARG A 206 11.26 -9.37 6.49
N VAL A 207 9.96 -9.06 6.42
CA VAL A 207 9.37 -7.90 7.10
C VAL A 207 8.23 -8.29 8.02
N ILE A 208 7.97 -7.47 9.04
CA ILE A 208 6.85 -7.64 9.97
C ILE A 208 6.21 -6.29 10.27
N VAL A 209 4.90 -6.28 10.45
CA VAL A 209 4.10 -5.06 10.66
C VAL A 209 3.41 -5.11 12.01
N TYR A 210 3.69 -4.12 12.86
CA TYR A 210 2.96 -3.83 14.10
C TYR A 210 2.14 -2.56 13.90
N LYS A 211 0.82 -2.65 13.99
CA LYS A 211 -0.07 -1.52 13.75
C LYS A 211 -1.33 -1.62 14.59
N GLY A 212 -2.10 -0.56 14.66
CA GLY A 212 -3.39 -0.57 15.33
C GLY A 212 -4.05 0.80 15.33
N MET A 213 -5.25 0.86 15.89
CA MET A 213 -5.98 2.10 16.11
C MET A 213 -5.38 2.85 17.32
N LEU A 214 -4.21 3.44 17.09
CA LEU A 214 -3.35 4.05 18.10
C LEU A 214 -2.94 5.44 17.61
N THR A 215 -2.66 6.35 18.54
CA THR A 215 -1.89 7.55 18.19
C THR A 215 -0.40 7.16 18.03
N PRO A 216 0.40 7.96 17.30
CA PRO A 216 1.83 7.71 17.18
C PRO A 216 2.56 7.55 18.51
N ALA A 217 2.22 8.33 19.54
CA ALA A 217 2.84 8.23 20.86
C ALA A 217 2.52 6.89 21.57
N GLN A 218 1.39 6.26 21.25
CA GLN A 218 0.91 5.03 21.89
C GLN A 218 1.54 3.76 21.33
N LEU A 219 2.06 3.78 20.10
CA LEU A 219 2.50 2.57 19.38
C LEU A 219 3.53 1.72 20.15
N PHE A 220 4.61 2.34 20.62
CA PHE A 220 5.68 1.64 21.33
C PHE A 220 5.28 1.22 22.75
N PRO A 221 4.62 2.08 23.56
CA PRO A 221 4.06 1.64 24.84
C PRO A 221 3.01 0.53 24.72
N PHE A 222 2.24 0.48 23.61
CA PHE A 222 1.21 -0.53 23.40
C PHE A 222 1.79 -1.90 23.07
N TYR A 223 2.88 -1.95 22.29
CA TYR A 223 3.58 -3.17 21.92
C TYR A 223 4.96 -3.27 22.61
N PRO A 224 5.04 -3.85 23.82
CA PRO A 224 6.31 -4.02 24.55
C PRO A 224 7.44 -4.66 23.73
N ASP A 225 7.12 -5.54 22.78
CA ASP A 225 8.08 -6.11 21.83
C ASP A 225 8.97 -5.05 21.16
N LEU A 226 8.38 -3.92 20.76
CA LEU A 226 9.09 -2.86 20.03
C LEU A 226 10.11 -2.11 20.91
N GLN A 227 10.03 -2.29 22.24
CA GLN A 227 10.93 -1.70 23.23
C GLN A 227 11.97 -2.70 23.73
N HIS A 228 11.93 -3.95 23.28
CA HIS A 228 12.87 -4.98 23.69
C HIS A 228 14.27 -4.72 23.13
N GLU A 229 15.31 -4.81 23.97
CA GLU A 229 16.69 -4.47 23.58
C GLU A 229 17.21 -5.36 22.43
N ASP A 230 16.83 -6.65 22.41
CA ASP A 230 17.19 -7.58 21.33
C ASP A 230 16.33 -7.43 20.05
N TYR A 231 15.37 -6.50 20.04
CA TYR A 231 14.65 -6.13 18.82
C TYR A 231 15.54 -5.21 17.98
N GLU A 232 16.37 -5.83 17.15
CA GLU A 232 17.27 -5.14 16.21
C GLU A 232 16.73 -5.23 14.78
N SER A 233 16.74 -4.11 14.05
CA SER A 233 16.34 -4.05 12.65
C SER A 233 17.24 -3.11 11.86
N HIS A 234 17.45 -3.38 10.57
CA HIS A 234 18.22 -2.50 9.69
C HIS A 234 17.36 -1.41 9.02
N LEU A 235 16.04 -1.55 9.11
CA LEU A 235 15.06 -0.58 8.62
C LEU A 235 13.86 -0.51 9.55
N ALA A 236 13.27 0.67 9.66
CA ALA A 236 11.99 0.89 10.31
C ALA A 236 11.22 1.98 9.56
N MET A 237 10.01 1.65 9.10
CA MET A 237 9.09 2.57 8.43
C MET A 237 7.86 2.76 9.32
N VAL A 238 7.57 4.00 9.67
CA VAL A 238 6.46 4.38 10.55
C VAL A 238 5.43 5.19 9.78
N HIS A 239 4.17 5.05 10.19
CA HIS A 239 3.06 5.79 9.62
C HIS A 239 2.08 6.21 10.71
N SER A 240 1.55 7.43 10.54
CA SER A 240 0.45 7.97 11.30
C SER A 240 -0.68 8.35 10.36
N ARG A 241 -1.87 7.82 10.62
CA ARG A 241 -3.08 8.06 9.84
C ARG A 241 -3.86 9.26 10.40
N PHE A 242 -4.48 10.00 9.49
CA PHE A 242 -5.56 10.94 9.77
C PHE A 242 -6.73 10.55 8.90
N SER A 243 -7.90 10.36 9.48
CA SER A 243 -9.11 9.87 8.84
C SER A 243 -10.18 10.95 8.85
N THR A 244 -10.99 11.07 7.79
CA THR A 244 -12.17 11.95 7.82
C THR A 244 -13.35 11.41 8.62
N ASN A 245 -13.22 10.20 9.18
CA ASN A 245 -14.25 9.56 9.99
C ASN A 245 -13.75 9.20 11.39
N THR A 246 -14.71 9.08 12.31
CA THR A 246 -14.49 8.68 13.71
C THR A 246 -14.74 7.18 13.94
N PHE A 247 -14.75 6.35 12.88
CA PHE A 247 -15.11 4.94 13.02
C PHE A 247 -13.90 4.06 13.31
N PRO A 248 -13.94 3.24 14.37
CA PRO A 248 -12.77 2.49 14.78
C PRO A 248 -12.49 1.32 13.82
N SER A 249 -11.25 1.27 13.27
CA SER A 249 -10.79 0.23 12.35
C SER A 249 -9.29 -0.02 12.48
N TRP A 250 -8.92 -1.13 13.13
CA TRP A 250 -7.53 -1.48 13.40
C TRP A 250 -6.77 -1.93 12.15
N ASP A 251 -7.44 -2.66 11.26
CA ASP A 251 -6.92 -3.22 10.01
C ASP A 251 -6.48 -2.13 9.02
N ARG A 252 -7.08 -0.94 9.11
CA ARG A 252 -6.84 0.21 8.22
C ARG A 252 -5.66 1.08 8.61
N ALA A 253 -5.11 0.90 9.81
CA ALA A 253 -3.83 1.51 10.16
C ALA A 253 -2.77 1.06 9.15
N GLN A 254 -1.78 1.93 8.91
CA GLN A 254 -0.62 1.63 8.08
C GLN A 254 0.63 1.56 8.96
N PRO A 255 1.75 0.98 8.50
CA PRO A 255 2.02 0.44 7.15
C PRO A 255 1.10 -0.70 6.69
N ASN A 256 0.92 -0.81 5.37
CA ASN A 256 0.43 -2.02 4.73
C ASN A 256 1.57 -3.04 4.62
N ARG A 257 1.47 -4.05 3.74
CA ARG A 257 2.41 -5.19 3.73
C ARG A 257 3.77 -4.82 3.14
N PHE A 258 3.80 -3.90 2.17
CA PHE A 258 5.02 -3.44 1.51
C PHE A 258 5.17 -1.92 1.48
N MET A 259 4.15 -1.17 1.89
CA MET A 259 4.15 0.29 1.71
C MET A 259 3.38 1.08 2.78
N SER A 260 3.73 2.36 2.85
CA SER A 260 2.99 3.40 3.56
C SER A 260 2.70 4.55 2.62
N HIS A 261 1.50 5.10 2.71
CA HIS A 261 0.98 6.12 1.84
C HIS A 261 0.57 7.37 2.63
N ASN A 262 1.15 8.50 2.25
CA ASN A 262 0.66 9.83 2.62
C ASN A 262 0.05 10.47 1.38
N GLY A 263 -1.27 10.46 1.28
CA GLY A 263 -1.93 10.89 0.07
C GLY A 263 -3.35 10.37 -0.10
N GLU A 264 -3.86 10.56 -1.31
CA GLU A 264 -5.16 10.05 -1.76
C GLU A 264 -5.04 9.64 -3.23
N ILE A 265 -5.46 8.42 -3.57
CA ILE A 265 -5.50 7.96 -4.96
C ILE A 265 -6.85 8.35 -5.58
N ASN A 266 -6.85 9.38 -6.43
CA ASN A 266 -8.08 9.93 -7.01
C ASN A 266 -8.60 9.16 -8.24
N THR A 267 -7.78 8.28 -8.82
CA THR A 267 -8.19 7.38 -9.92
C THR A 267 -8.71 6.02 -9.45
N LEU A 268 -8.88 5.84 -8.13
CA LEU A 268 -9.10 4.54 -7.49
C LEU A 268 -10.19 3.68 -8.16
N ARG A 269 -11.37 4.24 -8.41
CA ARG A 269 -12.50 3.50 -8.99
C ARG A 269 -12.17 2.94 -10.39
N GLY A 270 -11.45 3.72 -11.19
CA GLY A 270 -10.95 3.27 -12.49
C GLY A 270 -9.98 2.10 -12.33
N ASN A 271 -9.01 2.26 -11.43
CA ASN A 271 -7.97 1.25 -11.18
C ASN A 271 -8.56 -0.07 -10.67
N ILE A 272 -9.53 -0.01 -9.74
CA ILE A 272 -10.22 -1.20 -9.22
C ILE A 272 -10.94 -1.95 -10.35
N ASN A 273 -11.70 -1.22 -11.19
CA ASN A 273 -12.44 -1.83 -12.29
C ASN A 273 -11.50 -2.48 -13.32
N MET A 274 -10.39 -1.81 -13.61
CA MET A 274 -9.37 -2.29 -14.54
C MET A 274 -8.65 -3.53 -14.02
N MET A 275 -8.30 -3.57 -12.74
CA MET A 275 -7.75 -4.77 -12.11
C MET A 275 -8.76 -5.91 -12.08
N THR A 276 -10.03 -5.62 -11.79
CA THR A 276 -11.11 -6.62 -11.82
C THR A 276 -11.27 -7.22 -13.22
N ALA A 277 -11.26 -6.39 -14.27
CA ALA A 277 -11.34 -6.85 -15.65
C ALA A 277 -10.15 -7.77 -16.03
N ARG A 278 -8.94 -7.45 -15.55
CA ARG A 278 -7.72 -8.25 -15.81
C ARG A 278 -7.78 -9.64 -15.19
N GLN A 279 -8.52 -9.85 -14.11
CA GLN A 279 -8.67 -11.18 -13.49
C GLN A 279 -9.24 -12.23 -14.45
N GLY A 280 -10.02 -11.81 -15.46
CA GLY A 280 -10.60 -12.72 -16.45
C GLY A 280 -9.60 -13.29 -17.46
N VAL A 281 -8.43 -12.65 -17.62
CA VAL A 281 -7.42 -13.02 -18.64
C VAL A 281 -6.02 -13.23 -18.05
N VAL A 282 -5.81 -12.94 -16.77
CA VAL A 282 -4.51 -13.03 -16.13
C VAL A 282 -4.05 -14.49 -15.99
N SER A 283 -2.78 -14.74 -16.27
CA SER A 283 -2.11 -16.04 -16.13
C SER A 283 -0.74 -15.85 -15.50
N SER A 284 -0.28 -16.81 -14.70
CA SER A 284 1.04 -16.79 -14.09
C SER A 284 1.64 -18.20 -14.07
N GLU A 285 2.88 -18.34 -14.52
CA GLU A 285 3.63 -19.61 -14.45
C GLU A 285 3.89 -20.04 -13.00
N HIS A 286 3.96 -19.09 -12.06
CA HIS A 286 4.22 -19.35 -10.65
C HIS A 286 3.04 -20.00 -9.91
N TYR A 287 1.81 -19.68 -10.34
CA TYR A 287 0.56 -20.12 -9.69
C TYR A 287 -0.25 -21.10 -10.54
N GLY A 288 -0.07 -21.13 -11.86
CA GLY A 288 -0.89 -21.97 -12.74
C GLY A 288 -2.38 -21.74 -12.50
N GLU A 289 -3.14 -22.82 -12.26
CA GLU A 289 -4.58 -22.74 -11.97
C GLU A 289 -4.90 -22.12 -10.59
N ASP A 290 -3.97 -22.18 -9.63
CA ASP A 290 -4.14 -21.61 -8.29
C ASP A 290 -4.21 -20.08 -8.32
N ILE A 291 -3.92 -19.43 -9.45
CA ILE A 291 -4.07 -17.97 -9.59
C ILE A 291 -5.49 -17.49 -9.24
N LYS A 292 -6.50 -18.34 -9.48
CA LYS A 292 -7.91 -18.07 -9.16
C LYS A 292 -8.14 -17.93 -7.65
N ASP A 293 -7.28 -18.51 -6.83
CA ASP A 293 -7.35 -18.38 -5.36
C ASP A 293 -6.85 -17.04 -4.85
N LEU A 294 -6.16 -16.26 -5.69
CA LEU A 294 -5.74 -14.92 -5.36
C LEU A 294 -6.89 -13.91 -5.52
N PHE A 295 -7.99 -14.28 -6.19
CA PHE A 295 -9.09 -13.37 -6.49
C PHE A 295 -10.07 -13.21 -5.31
N PRO A 296 -10.68 -12.01 -5.15
CA PRO A 296 -10.43 -10.79 -5.93
C PRO A 296 -9.10 -10.12 -5.53
N ILE A 297 -8.21 -9.77 -6.47
CA ILE A 297 -6.88 -9.19 -6.19
C ILE A 297 -7.01 -7.98 -5.26
N ILE A 298 -7.91 -7.06 -5.62
CA ILE A 298 -8.36 -5.97 -4.76
C ILE A 298 -9.33 -6.55 -3.73
N GLU A 299 -8.92 -6.58 -2.47
CA GLU A 299 -9.78 -6.99 -1.36
C GLU A 299 -10.94 -5.99 -1.19
N PRO A 300 -12.18 -6.46 -0.99
CA PRO A 300 -13.29 -5.57 -0.61
C PRO A 300 -12.97 -4.81 0.68
N ASP A 301 -13.57 -3.63 0.84
CA ASP A 301 -13.52 -2.81 2.06
C ASP A 301 -12.12 -2.30 2.49
N CYS A 302 -11.11 -2.43 1.63
CA CYS A 302 -9.80 -1.81 1.81
C CYS A 302 -9.81 -0.30 1.50
N SER A 303 -8.92 0.44 2.16
CA SER A 303 -8.63 1.83 1.80
C SER A 303 -7.96 1.90 0.41
N ASP A 304 -7.91 3.10 -0.16
CA ASP A 304 -7.17 3.37 -1.41
C ASP A 304 -5.72 2.85 -1.36
N SER A 305 -5.08 3.03 -0.22
CA SER A 305 -3.71 2.65 0.10
C SER A 305 -3.58 1.14 0.23
N GLY A 306 -4.55 0.48 0.85
CA GLY A 306 -4.62 -0.98 0.92
C GLY A 306 -4.82 -1.60 -0.46
N ASN A 307 -5.66 -0.99 -1.30
CA ASN A 307 -5.87 -1.42 -2.69
C ASN A 307 -4.59 -1.30 -3.52
N PHE A 308 -3.83 -0.22 -3.33
CA PHE A 308 -2.51 -0.07 -3.96
C PHE A 308 -1.56 -1.18 -3.51
N ASP A 309 -1.45 -1.42 -2.20
CA ASP A 309 -0.58 -2.47 -1.64
C ASP A 309 -0.96 -3.88 -2.13
N ASN A 310 -2.26 -4.17 -2.32
CA ASN A 310 -2.73 -5.43 -2.90
C ASN A 310 -2.19 -5.67 -4.31
N VAL A 311 -2.22 -4.64 -5.17
CA VAL A 311 -1.69 -4.74 -6.54
C VAL A 311 -0.18 -4.81 -6.53
N LEU A 312 0.49 -4.02 -5.69
CA LEU A 312 1.93 -4.04 -5.52
C LEU A 312 2.41 -5.45 -5.14
N GLU A 313 1.82 -6.02 -4.10
CA GLU A 313 2.13 -7.37 -3.65
C GLU A 313 1.83 -8.43 -4.71
N PHE A 314 0.70 -8.31 -5.44
CA PHE A 314 0.40 -9.20 -6.55
C PHE A 314 1.47 -9.15 -7.65
N MET A 315 1.95 -7.96 -8.01
CA MET A 315 3.04 -7.81 -8.99
C MET A 315 4.34 -8.44 -8.53
N LEU A 316 4.70 -8.24 -7.26
CA LEU A 316 5.89 -8.85 -6.65
C LEU A 316 5.81 -10.38 -6.70
N MET A 317 4.70 -10.93 -6.23
CA MET A 317 4.51 -12.37 -6.11
C MET A 317 4.32 -13.08 -7.46
N THR A 318 4.02 -12.31 -8.52
CA THR A 318 3.94 -12.80 -9.90
C THR A 318 5.21 -12.54 -10.73
N GLY A 319 6.28 -12.05 -10.10
CA GLY A 319 7.63 -12.06 -10.67
C GLY A 319 8.22 -10.70 -11.06
N ARG A 320 7.55 -9.58 -10.78
CA ARG A 320 8.14 -8.25 -10.95
C ARG A 320 8.96 -7.85 -9.73
N THR A 321 9.98 -7.02 -9.93
CA THR A 321 10.73 -6.45 -8.79
C THR A 321 9.96 -5.27 -8.18
N LEU A 322 10.29 -4.90 -6.94
CA LEU A 322 9.65 -3.79 -6.23
C LEU A 322 9.74 -2.47 -7.00
N GLN A 323 10.92 -2.16 -7.52
CA GLN A 323 11.17 -0.94 -8.28
C GLN A 323 10.37 -0.91 -9.58
N GLU A 324 10.31 -2.05 -10.30
CA GLU A 324 9.53 -2.17 -11.53
C GLU A 324 8.04 -1.92 -11.28
N ALA A 325 7.49 -2.59 -10.25
CA ALA A 325 6.09 -2.47 -9.89
C ALA A 325 5.74 -1.02 -9.52
N ILE A 326 6.57 -0.35 -8.72
CA ILE A 326 6.39 1.06 -8.38
C ILE A 326 6.49 1.96 -9.62
N MET A 327 7.46 1.74 -10.52
CA MET A 327 7.59 2.52 -11.76
C MET A 327 6.40 2.34 -12.71
N MET A 328 5.76 1.17 -12.69
CA MET A 328 4.56 0.89 -13.47
C MET A 328 3.32 1.53 -12.86
N MET A 329 3.14 1.42 -11.54
CA MET A 329 1.95 1.93 -10.85
C MET A 329 1.98 3.45 -10.70
N ILE A 330 3.16 4.05 -10.51
CA ILE A 330 3.37 5.50 -10.36
C ILE A 330 4.41 5.97 -11.40
N PRO A 331 4.04 5.99 -12.69
CA PRO A 331 4.96 6.39 -13.74
C PRO A 331 5.19 7.91 -13.73
N GLU A 332 6.39 8.32 -14.18
CA GLU A 332 6.71 9.72 -14.44
C GLU A 332 5.72 10.38 -15.39
N ALA A 333 5.62 11.71 -15.38
CA ALA A 333 4.92 12.46 -16.41
C ALA A 333 5.72 12.39 -17.73
N TRP A 334 5.55 11.31 -18.49
CA TRP A 334 6.41 10.96 -19.64
C TRP A 334 5.92 11.49 -20.99
N GLN A 335 4.60 11.69 -21.16
CA GLN A 335 3.99 11.99 -22.47
C GLN A 335 4.47 13.31 -23.08
N ALA A 336 4.59 14.35 -22.26
CA ALA A 336 4.97 15.71 -22.69
C ALA A 336 6.42 16.09 -22.32
N ASP A 337 7.20 15.16 -21.76
CA ASP A 337 8.59 15.45 -21.36
C ASP A 337 9.53 15.37 -22.56
N VAL A 338 9.91 16.54 -23.07
CA VAL A 338 10.86 16.70 -24.19
C VAL A 338 12.29 16.33 -23.82
N ASN A 339 12.65 16.33 -22.54
CA ASN A 339 13.99 16.00 -22.06
C ASN A 339 14.16 14.50 -21.76
N MET A 340 13.07 13.75 -21.76
CA MET A 340 13.08 12.31 -21.53
C MET A 340 13.79 11.57 -22.67
N THR A 341 14.74 10.71 -22.32
CA THR A 341 15.42 9.83 -23.28
C THR A 341 14.43 8.91 -23.99
N PRO A 342 14.61 8.60 -25.29
CA PRO A 342 13.69 7.72 -26.03
C PRO A 342 13.44 6.36 -25.36
N SER A 343 14.48 5.69 -24.87
CA SER A 343 14.33 4.38 -24.20
C SER A 343 13.43 4.44 -22.96
N LYS A 344 13.58 5.49 -22.15
CA LYS A 344 12.73 5.72 -20.96
C LYS A 344 11.29 6.05 -21.36
N ARG A 345 11.09 6.82 -22.43
CA ARG A 345 9.75 7.09 -22.98
C ARG A 345 9.09 5.80 -23.47
N ASP A 346 9.81 5.01 -24.25
CA ASP A 346 9.35 3.71 -24.77
C ASP A 346 8.98 2.75 -23.64
N PHE A 347 9.77 2.73 -22.55
CA PHE A 347 9.46 1.95 -21.36
C PHE A 347 8.12 2.36 -20.75
N TYR A 348 7.90 3.66 -20.50
CA TYR A 348 6.66 4.12 -19.87
C TYR A 348 5.45 3.96 -20.79
N GLU A 349 5.63 4.23 -22.08
CA GLU A 349 4.57 4.04 -23.07
C GLU A 349 4.13 2.57 -23.14
N PHE A 350 5.08 1.65 -23.21
CA PHE A 350 4.77 0.21 -23.21
C PHE A 350 3.99 -0.20 -21.95
N HIS A 351 4.43 0.24 -20.77
CA HIS A 351 3.76 -0.13 -19.52
C HIS A 351 2.39 0.56 -19.34
N SER A 352 2.17 1.71 -19.97
CA SER A 352 0.87 2.40 -19.95
C SER A 352 -0.24 1.60 -20.64
N ALA A 353 0.12 0.69 -21.55
CA ALA A 353 -0.82 -0.25 -22.16
C ALA A 353 -1.17 -1.45 -21.24
N LEU A 354 -0.38 -1.68 -20.18
CA LEU A 354 -0.56 -2.81 -19.26
C LEU A 354 -1.30 -2.39 -17.99
N ILE A 355 -0.92 -1.26 -17.41
CA ILE A 355 -1.52 -0.71 -16.20
C ILE A 355 -1.65 0.81 -16.30
N GLU A 356 -2.84 1.27 -15.96
CA GLU A 356 -3.13 2.69 -15.78
C GLU A 356 -2.48 3.25 -14.50
N PRO A 357 -2.04 4.52 -14.50
CA PRO A 357 -1.45 5.14 -13.32
C PRO A 357 -2.40 5.16 -12.12
N TRP A 358 -1.86 4.77 -10.96
CA TRP A 358 -2.50 4.98 -9.67
C TRP A 358 -2.19 6.41 -9.20
N ASP A 359 -2.98 7.35 -9.71
CA ASP A 359 -2.71 8.78 -9.64
C ASP A 359 -3.47 9.45 -8.48
N GLY A 360 -3.02 10.65 -8.14
CA GLY A 360 -3.48 11.44 -6.99
C GLY A 360 -2.30 11.93 -6.14
N PRO A 361 -2.52 12.88 -5.21
CA PRO A 361 -1.46 13.35 -4.34
C PRO A 361 -0.88 12.19 -3.54
N ALA A 362 0.40 11.86 -3.71
CA ALA A 362 0.99 10.70 -3.04
C ALA A 362 2.45 10.92 -2.66
N SER A 363 2.79 10.56 -1.43
CA SER A 363 4.14 10.17 -1.02
C SER A 363 4.06 8.74 -0.52
N ILE A 364 4.70 7.83 -1.25
CA ILE A 364 4.66 6.40 -0.99
C ILE A 364 6.05 5.96 -0.59
N ALA A 365 6.18 5.53 0.67
CA ALA A 365 7.35 4.81 1.16
C ALA A 365 7.09 3.30 1.01
N PHE A 366 8.10 2.55 0.60
CA PHE A 366 7.96 1.13 0.28
C PHE A 366 9.20 0.33 0.64
N THR A 367 9.03 -0.96 0.92
CA THR A 367 10.10 -1.91 1.24
C THR A 367 9.64 -3.35 1.08
N ASP A 368 10.55 -4.22 0.64
CA ASP A 368 10.42 -5.68 0.68
C ASP A 368 11.41 -6.33 1.67
N GLY A 369 12.11 -5.51 2.46
CA GLY A 369 13.18 -5.92 3.36
C GLY A 369 14.59 -5.87 2.74
N GLN A 370 14.70 -5.95 1.41
CA GLN A 370 15.98 -5.84 0.69
C GLN A 370 16.23 -4.43 0.16
N TYR A 371 15.16 -3.73 -0.18
CA TYR A 371 15.16 -2.33 -0.56
C TYR A 371 14.28 -1.54 0.37
N ILE A 372 14.64 -0.29 0.63
CA ILE A 372 13.70 0.70 1.15
C ILE A 372 13.76 1.93 0.27
N GLY A 373 12.60 2.49 -0.06
CA GLY A 373 12.53 3.62 -0.95
C GLY A 373 11.31 4.47 -0.73
N ALA A 374 11.26 5.57 -1.47
CA ALA A 374 10.07 6.37 -1.58
C ALA A 374 9.97 7.05 -2.94
N VAL A 375 8.73 7.29 -3.36
CA VAL A 375 8.39 7.99 -4.59
C VAL A 375 7.27 8.98 -4.31
N LEU A 376 7.28 10.08 -5.04
CA LEU A 376 6.16 11.01 -5.08
C LEU A 376 5.28 10.73 -6.30
N ASP A 377 4.04 11.16 -6.24
CA ASP A 377 3.20 11.23 -7.43
C ASP A 377 3.86 12.07 -8.53
N ARG A 378 3.37 11.93 -9.76
CA ARG A 378 3.91 12.58 -10.96
C ARG A 378 3.99 14.11 -10.87
N ASN A 379 3.18 14.73 -10.01
CA ASN A 379 3.14 16.18 -9.79
C ASN A 379 3.85 16.60 -8.48
N GLY A 380 4.22 15.65 -7.62
CA GLY A 380 4.87 15.87 -6.32
C GLY A 380 4.04 16.72 -5.38
N LEU A 381 2.78 16.33 -5.17
CA LEU A 381 1.79 17.07 -4.40
C LEU A 381 1.94 16.88 -2.88
N ARG A 382 2.81 15.96 -2.44
CA ARG A 382 3.10 15.69 -1.02
C ARG A 382 4.57 15.93 -0.69
N PRO A 383 4.90 16.42 0.52
CA PRO A 383 6.27 16.68 0.91
C PRO A 383 6.99 15.39 1.31
N SER A 384 8.26 15.27 0.94
CA SER A 384 9.18 14.25 1.48
C SER A 384 10.60 14.75 1.45
N ARG A 385 11.29 14.63 2.59
CA ARG A 385 12.64 15.14 2.84
C ARG A 385 13.50 14.02 3.36
N TYR A 386 14.79 14.05 3.02
CA TYR A 386 15.71 13.05 3.51
C TYR A 386 17.03 13.64 3.99
N TYR A 387 17.66 12.92 4.90
CA TYR A 387 19.02 13.10 5.37
C TYR A 387 19.79 11.80 5.15
N VAL A 388 21.03 11.93 4.70
CA VAL A 388 22.03 10.88 4.71
C VAL A 388 23.14 11.34 5.63
N THR A 389 23.53 10.52 6.58
CA THR A 389 24.59 10.83 7.54
C THR A 389 25.91 10.16 7.16
N LYS A 390 27.01 10.53 7.81
CA LYS A 390 28.36 9.97 7.54
C LYS A 390 28.55 8.59 8.16
N ASP A 391 27.70 8.21 9.10
CA ASP A 391 27.60 6.89 9.73
C ASP A 391 26.57 5.97 9.03
N ASP A 392 26.36 6.18 7.72
CA ASP A 392 25.52 5.32 6.87
C ASP A 392 24.02 5.23 7.27
N LYS A 393 23.50 6.21 8.03
CA LYS A 393 22.06 6.30 8.34
C LYS A 393 21.33 7.12 7.29
N VAL A 394 20.16 6.62 6.89
CA VAL A 394 19.19 7.33 6.05
C VAL A 394 17.94 7.59 6.86
N ILE A 395 17.50 8.84 6.82
CA ILE A 395 16.27 9.28 7.47
C ILE A 395 15.43 9.94 6.38
N MET A 396 14.22 9.45 6.14
CA MET A 396 13.26 10.07 5.23
C MET A 396 11.95 10.32 5.97
N ALA A 397 11.39 11.51 5.86
CA ALA A 397 10.07 11.78 6.43
C ALA A 397 9.32 12.85 5.64
N SER A 398 8.02 12.97 5.93
CA SER A 398 7.17 14.03 5.41
C SER A 398 7.64 15.43 5.81
N GLU A 399 8.41 15.53 6.91
CA GLU A 399 8.96 16.77 7.46
C GLU A 399 10.46 16.68 7.79
N VAL A 400 11.07 17.82 8.08
CA VAL A 400 12.42 17.90 8.66
C VAL A 400 12.34 18.02 10.18
N GLY A 401 13.39 17.61 10.90
CA GLY A 401 13.45 17.74 12.37
C GLY A 401 12.84 16.57 13.15
N VAL A 402 12.41 15.51 12.45
CA VAL A 402 11.89 14.27 13.06
C VAL A 402 12.94 13.50 13.87
N LEU A 403 14.22 13.74 13.60
CA LEU A 403 15.33 13.23 14.41
C LEU A 403 16.38 14.33 14.62
N PRO A 404 17.00 14.40 15.81
CA PRO A 404 18.15 15.24 16.02
C PRO A 404 19.35 14.62 15.29
N VAL A 405 19.94 15.37 14.37
CA VAL A 405 21.15 14.96 13.65
C VAL A 405 22.16 16.09 13.76
N GLU A 406 23.33 15.79 14.32
CA GLU A 406 24.41 16.78 14.44
C GLU A 406 24.81 17.30 13.05
N PRO A 407 24.90 18.63 12.83
CA PRO A 407 25.23 19.20 11.53
C PRO A 407 26.51 18.63 10.91
N GLU A 408 27.51 18.29 11.74
CA GLU A 408 28.78 17.70 11.32
C GLU A 408 28.63 16.26 10.83
N ASN A 409 27.60 15.54 11.26
CA ASN A 409 27.33 14.16 10.82
C ASN A 409 26.50 14.11 9.53
N VAL A 410 25.95 15.24 9.06
CA VAL A 410 25.19 15.25 7.80
C VAL A 410 26.13 15.07 6.60
N LEU A 411 25.94 14.01 5.83
CA LEU A 411 26.61 13.77 4.56
C LEU A 411 25.87 14.48 3.42
N SER A 412 24.55 14.31 3.36
CA SER A 412 23.69 15.02 2.40
C SER A 412 22.28 15.22 2.94
N LYS A 413 21.59 16.23 2.43
CA LYS A 413 20.17 16.49 2.72
C LYS A 413 19.45 16.87 1.44
N GLY A 414 18.22 16.42 1.28
CA GLY A 414 17.47 16.65 0.05
C GLY A 414 15.96 16.58 0.22
N ARG A 415 15.28 16.69 -0.90
CA ARG A 415 13.84 16.44 -1.03
C ARG A 415 13.60 15.49 -2.18
N LEU A 416 12.56 14.68 -2.08
CA LEU A 416 12.09 13.92 -3.23
C LEU A 416 11.57 14.90 -4.29
N GLN A 417 11.74 14.54 -5.55
CA GLN A 417 11.31 15.33 -6.70
C GLN A 417 10.22 14.54 -7.44
N PRO A 418 9.21 15.21 -8.01
CA PRO A 418 8.20 14.55 -8.82
C PRO A 418 8.84 13.63 -9.85
N GLY A 419 8.32 12.41 -9.96
CA GLY A 419 8.81 11.42 -10.89
C GLY A 419 10.13 10.74 -10.52
N LYS A 420 10.90 11.18 -9.51
CA LYS A 420 12.15 10.51 -9.10
C LYS A 420 11.91 9.52 -7.96
N MET A 421 12.61 8.40 -8.01
CA MET A 421 12.65 7.38 -6.97
C MET A 421 13.86 7.59 -6.05
N PHE A 422 13.60 7.66 -4.75
CA PHE A 422 14.63 7.51 -3.73
C PHE A 422 14.71 6.04 -3.35
N LEU A 423 15.88 5.41 -3.46
CA LEU A 423 16.02 3.97 -3.24
C LEU A 423 17.35 3.63 -2.55
N VAL A 424 17.29 2.90 -1.45
CA VAL A 424 18.43 2.25 -0.81
C VAL A 424 18.38 0.76 -1.14
N ASP A 425 19.51 0.23 -1.57
CA ASP A 425 19.74 -1.21 -1.72
C ASP A 425 20.67 -1.67 -0.59
N PHE A 426 20.14 -2.48 0.33
CA PHE A 426 20.90 -2.97 1.49
C PHE A 426 21.96 -3.98 1.10
N ASN A 427 21.75 -4.75 0.03
CA ASN A 427 22.73 -5.72 -0.46
C ASN A 427 23.91 -5.01 -1.13
N ALA A 428 23.63 -3.98 -1.95
CA ALA A 428 24.67 -3.15 -2.54
C ALA A 428 25.29 -2.17 -1.53
N GLY A 429 24.63 -1.95 -0.39
CA GLY A 429 25.09 -1.08 0.67
C GLY A 429 25.18 0.39 0.23
N ARG A 430 24.24 0.86 -0.59
CA ARG A 430 24.26 2.24 -1.13
C ARG A 430 22.88 2.76 -1.52
N LEU A 431 22.79 4.07 -1.66
CA LEU A 431 21.70 4.72 -2.37
C LEU A 431 21.87 4.50 -3.88
N ILE A 432 20.81 4.07 -4.55
CA ILE A 432 20.78 3.90 -6.01
C ILE A 432 20.31 5.21 -6.65
N PRO A 433 21.10 5.84 -7.54
CA PRO A 433 20.68 6.99 -8.30
C PRO A 433 19.46 6.68 -9.19
N ASP A 434 18.50 7.60 -9.25
CA ASP A 434 17.28 7.47 -10.06
C ASP A 434 17.56 7.21 -11.55
N GLU A 435 18.55 7.92 -12.12
CA GLU A 435 18.92 7.76 -13.53
C GLU A 435 19.51 6.37 -13.81
N GLU A 436 20.37 5.88 -12.92
CA GLU A 436 20.96 4.54 -13.01
C GLU A 436 19.84 3.48 -12.99
N LEU A 437 18.95 3.57 -12.00
CA LEU A 437 17.82 2.68 -11.82
C LEU A 437 16.95 2.62 -13.08
N LYS A 438 16.49 3.77 -13.55
CA LYS A 438 15.52 3.81 -14.65
C LYS A 438 16.14 3.47 -15.99
N GLN A 439 17.41 3.80 -16.20
CA GLN A 439 18.13 3.39 -17.39
C GLN A 439 18.27 1.87 -17.46
N GLU A 440 18.52 1.22 -16.32
CA GLU A 440 18.53 -0.24 -16.23
C GLU A 440 17.17 -0.81 -16.69
N PHE A 441 16.06 -0.41 -16.05
CA PHE A 441 14.73 -0.91 -16.40
C PHE A 441 14.32 -0.60 -17.84
N ALA A 442 14.58 0.62 -18.32
CA ALA A 442 14.29 1.00 -19.70
C ALA A 442 15.12 0.21 -20.73
N GLY A 443 16.29 -0.30 -20.33
CA GLY A 443 17.16 -1.12 -21.17
C GLY A 443 16.94 -2.63 -21.07
N ARG A 444 16.11 -3.12 -20.12
CA ARG A 444 15.93 -4.57 -19.89
C ARG A 444 15.29 -5.30 -21.07
N ARG A 445 14.44 -4.62 -21.84
CA ARG A 445 13.69 -5.21 -22.97
C ARG A 445 13.63 -4.21 -24.12
N PRO A 446 13.43 -4.67 -25.37
CA PRO A 446 13.40 -3.80 -26.54
C PRO A 446 12.04 -3.10 -26.69
N TYR A 447 11.62 -2.31 -25.68
CA TYR A 447 10.29 -1.69 -25.62
C TYR A 447 9.96 -0.87 -26.87
N GLY A 448 10.90 -0.08 -27.38
CA GLY A 448 10.71 0.73 -28.58
C GLY A 448 10.52 -0.10 -29.85
N GLU A 449 11.12 -1.28 -29.94
CA GLU A 449 10.88 -2.20 -31.06
C GLU A 449 9.47 -2.77 -31.00
N TRP A 450 9.03 -3.20 -29.82
CA TRP A 450 7.67 -3.71 -29.62
C TRP A 450 6.61 -2.66 -29.94
N LEU A 451 6.80 -1.42 -29.48
CA LEU A 451 5.90 -0.32 -29.79
C LEU A 451 5.84 -0.07 -31.30
N ARG A 452 6.98 0.07 -31.99
CA ARG A 452 6.99 0.28 -33.45
C ARG A 452 6.33 -0.85 -34.23
N ASN A 453 6.47 -2.09 -33.77
CA ASN A 453 5.99 -3.26 -34.51
C ASN A 453 4.54 -3.61 -34.20
N GLN A 454 3.96 -3.16 -33.08
CA GLN A 454 2.67 -3.65 -32.58
C GLN A 454 1.68 -2.52 -32.21
N ARG A 455 2.14 -1.28 -32.04
CA ARG A 455 1.25 -0.13 -31.81
C ARG A 455 0.63 0.29 -33.13
N LEU A 456 -0.68 0.55 -33.10
CA LEU A 456 -1.41 1.20 -34.19
C LEU A 456 -1.92 2.54 -33.66
N GLU A 457 -1.62 3.61 -34.36
CA GLU A 457 -2.19 4.93 -34.13
C GLU A 457 -3.40 5.13 -35.03
N LEU A 458 -4.34 5.99 -34.64
CA LEU A 458 -5.50 6.30 -35.49
C LEU A 458 -5.08 6.87 -36.85
N SER A 459 -3.94 7.55 -36.91
CA SER A 459 -3.35 8.06 -38.16
C SER A 459 -2.78 6.97 -39.09
N ASP A 460 -2.59 5.75 -38.58
CA ASP A 460 -2.17 4.61 -39.40
C ASP A 460 -3.36 3.97 -40.14
N LEU A 461 -4.59 4.29 -39.71
CA LEU A 461 -5.82 3.86 -40.38
C LEU A 461 -6.12 4.83 -41.53
N CYS A 462 -6.62 4.29 -42.65
CA CYS A 462 -7.08 5.13 -43.75
C CYS A 462 -8.20 6.05 -43.27
N ASP A 463 -8.16 7.33 -43.67
CA ASP A 463 -9.29 8.22 -43.52
C ASP A 463 -10.52 7.57 -44.15
N ALA A 464 -11.65 7.62 -43.45
CA ALA A 464 -12.89 7.11 -44.02
C ALA A 464 -13.30 8.04 -45.17
N ASP A 465 -13.13 7.59 -46.42
CA ASP A 465 -13.60 8.27 -47.64
C ASP A 465 -15.14 8.33 -47.76
N GLY A 466 -15.87 8.11 -46.67
CA GLY A 466 -17.32 8.12 -46.64
C GLY A 466 -17.85 9.55 -46.67
N GLU A 467 -18.70 9.88 -47.64
CA GLU A 467 -19.61 11.01 -47.50
C GLU A 467 -20.41 10.82 -46.20
N LEU A 468 -20.54 11.91 -45.41
CA LEU A 468 -21.39 11.90 -44.22
C LEU A 468 -22.82 11.57 -44.66
N ASP A 469 -23.26 10.34 -44.40
CA ASP A 469 -24.62 9.90 -44.65
C ASP A 469 -25.54 10.55 -43.62
N TYR A 470 -26.01 11.76 -43.93
CA TYR A 470 -27.01 12.46 -43.13
C TYR A 470 -28.21 12.80 -44.00
N GLU A 471 -29.40 12.56 -43.47
CA GLU A 471 -30.68 12.90 -44.10
C GLU A 471 -31.08 14.32 -43.66
N PRO A 472 -30.96 15.34 -44.52
CA PRO A 472 -31.27 16.71 -44.14
C PRO A 472 -32.75 16.88 -43.76
N GLU A 473 -33.65 16.09 -44.35
CA GLU A 473 -35.09 16.20 -44.12
C GLU A 473 -35.51 15.77 -42.70
N SER A 474 -34.73 14.89 -42.06
CA SER A 474 -35.02 14.36 -40.72
C SER A 474 -34.17 15.00 -39.61
N LEU A 475 -33.20 15.85 -39.97
CA LEU A 475 -32.24 16.44 -39.03
C LEU A 475 -32.93 17.20 -37.89
N ILE A 476 -33.88 18.07 -38.20
CA ILE A 476 -34.57 18.89 -37.19
C ILE A 476 -35.40 18.00 -36.24
N GLN A 477 -36.09 16.98 -36.75
CA GLN A 477 -36.88 16.06 -35.94
C GLN A 477 -35.97 15.23 -35.03
N ARG A 478 -34.81 14.78 -35.53
CA ARG A 478 -33.80 14.06 -34.73
C ARG A 478 -33.22 14.98 -33.64
N MET A 479 -32.86 16.21 -33.99
CA MET A 479 -32.39 17.22 -33.04
C MET A 479 -33.42 17.46 -31.94
N GLN A 480 -34.69 17.62 -32.29
CA GLN A 480 -35.79 17.75 -31.33
C GLN A 480 -35.97 16.50 -30.45
N ALA A 481 -35.87 15.30 -31.02
CA ALA A 481 -35.98 14.04 -30.28
C ALA A 481 -34.84 13.87 -29.26
N PHE A 482 -33.64 14.37 -29.57
CA PHE A 482 -32.50 14.41 -28.65
C PHE A 482 -32.46 15.67 -27.77
N GLY A 483 -33.49 16.52 -27.83
CA GLY A 483 -33.63 17.69 -26.95
C GLY A 483 -32.77 18.90 -27.31
N TYR A 484 -32.22 18.97 -28.52
CA TYR A 484 -31.49 20.16 -28.98
C TYR A 484 -32.44 21.35 -29.10
N THR A 485 -32.07 22.46 -28.47
CA THR A 485 -32.79 23.73 -28.54
C THR A 485 -32.00 24.77 -29.34
N VAL A 486 -32.66 25.85 -29.76
CA VAL A 486 -31.99 27.00 -30.38
C VAL A 486 -30.89 27.54 -29.47
N GLU A 487 -31.14 27.60 -28.16
CA GLU A 487 -30.17 28.04 -27.17
C GLU A 487 -28.97 27.09 -27.08
N THR A 488 -29.19 25.77 -27.11
CA THR A 488 -28.09 24.79 -27.14
C THR A 488 -27.23 25.00 -28.39
N MET A 489 -27.85 25.23 -29.55
CA MET A 489 -27.12 25.45 -30.79
C MET A 489 -26.34 26.76 -30.78
N GLN A 490 -26.94 27.85 -30.31
CA GLN A 490 -26.34 29.19 -30.36
C GLN A 490 -25.36 29.46 -29.23
N PHE A 491 -25.66 29.04 -28.01
CA PHE A 491 -24.86 29.35 -26.83
C PHE A 491 -23.90 28.23 -26.46
N MET A 492 -24.16 26.97 -26.83
CA MET A 492 -23.25 25.86 -26.51
C MET A 492 -22.42 25.43 -27.72
N LEU A 493 -23.08 25.05 -28.81
CA LEU A 493 -22.39 24.45 -29.95
C LEU A 493 -21.64 25.46 -30.82
N LEU A 494 -22.24 26.63 -31.10
CA LEU A 494 -21.61 27.64 -31.95
C LEU A 494 -20.25 28.10 -31.41
N PRO A 495 -20.07 28.44 -30.11
CA PRO A 495 -18.76 28.78 -29.57
C PRO A 495 -17.73 27.63 -29.67
N LEU A 496 -18.14 26.38 -29.47
CA LEU A 496 -17.25 25.23 -29.64
C LEU A 496 -16.69 25.15 -31.06
N VAL A 497 -17.52 25.46 -32.07
CA VAL A 497 -17.12 25.41 -33.48
C VAL A 497 -16.32 26.64 -33.90
N THR A 498 -16.77 27.84 -33.53
CA THR A 498 -16.17 29.10 -34.02
C THR A 498 -14.97 29.54 -33.21
N GLU A 499 -14.90 29.18 -31.93
CA GLU A 499 -13.88 29.65 -30.99
C GLU A 499 -13.01 28.51 -30.41
N ALA A 500 -13.37 27.24 -30.66
CA ALA A 500 -12.66 26.06 -30.15
C ALA A 500 -12.49 26.07 -28.62
N ARG A 501 -13.49 26.59 -27.89
CA ARG A 501 -13.52 26.64 -26.42
C ARG A 501 -14.92 26.39 -25.90
N ASP A 502 -15.00 25.91 -24.66
CA ASP A 502 -16.27 25.77 -23.96
C ASP A 502 -16.97 27.14 -23.81
N PRO A 503 -18.31 27.16 -23.93
CA PRO A 503 -19.10 28.38 -23.79
C PRO A 503 -19.01 28.94 -22.36
N LEU A 504 -18.87 30.26 -22.25
CA LEU A 504 -18.83 30.96 -20.96
C LEU A 504 -20.20 31.57 -20.63
N GLY A 505 -20.69 31.29 -19.42
CA GLY A 505 -21.92 31.87 -18.87
C GLY A 505 -21.65 32.61 -17.55
N SER A 506 -22.65 33.37 -17.08
CA SER A 506 -22.64 34.01 -15.76
C SER A 506 -24.06 34.01 -15.20
N MET A 507 -24.19 34.22 -13.89
CA MET A 507 -25.39 33.88 -13.09
C MET A 507 -25.57 32.36 -12.93
N GLY A 508 -26.09 31.94 -11.76
CA GLY A 508 -26.27 30.53 -11.37
C GLY A 508 -27.71 30.06 -11.44
#